data_AF-A0A350WNK8-F1
#
_entry.id   AF-A0A350WNK8-F1
#
_cell.length_a   1.000
_cell.length_b   1.000
_cell.length_c   1.000
_cell.angle_alpha   90.00
_cell.angle_beta   90.00
_cell.angle_gamma   90.00
#
_symmetry.space_group_name_H-M   'P 1'
#
loop_
_entity.id
_entity.type
_entity.pdbx_description
1 polymer ?
#
loop_
_entity_poly.entity_id
_entity_poly.type
_entity_poly.pdbx_seq_one_letter_code
_entity_poly.pdbx_strand_id
1 'polypeptide(L)'
;MKNYTTLILAGLVIVLAAVLIGVMVYIQNQPTEVRTIQPLVEIAEMEPDSARWGINYPNQYHSFLKTETNNVDTTYGGSSEFSWLERDPRQVILFAGMPFSKDYNDDRGHANALKDVEKTKRLNLDVNDPKRTPGTCYSCKSSSNPGLWAELGMEAYDAMSFVELGEHVTEPIGCANCHEAETMRLIVTNPALEEA
;
A
#
# COMPACT_ATOMS: atom_id res chain seq x y z
N MET A 1 -31.36 33.43 -41.48
CA MET A 1 -31.64 32.96 -40.10
C MET A 1 -30.76 31.76 -39.70
N LYS A 2 -30.68 30.69 -40.50
CA LYS A 2 -29.84 29.49 -40.24
C LYS A 2 -28.37 29.80 -39.88
N ASN A 3 -27.70 30.69 -40.64
CA ASN A 3 -26.28 31.02 -40.42
C ASN A 3 -26.02 31.75 -39.09
N TYR A 4 -26.95 32.61 -38.64
CA TYR A 4 -26.82 33.30 -37.36
C TYR A 4 -27.02 32.33 -36.18
N THR A 5 -27.96 31.39 -36.31
CA THR A 5 -28.16 30.33 -35.31
C THR A 5 -26.91 29.45 -35.18
N THR A 6 -26.27 29.09 -36.29
CA THR A 6 -25.02 28.32 -36.28
C THR A 6 -23.87 29.10 -35.64
N LEU A 7 -23.72 30.39 -35.92
CA LEU A 7 -22.69 31.24 -35.31
C LEU A 7 -22.92 31.43 -33.80
N ILE A 8 -24.16 31.59 -33.36
CA ILE A 8 -24.52 31.70 -31.94
C ILE A 8 -24.22 30.38 -31.22
N LEU A 9 -24.60 29.24 -31.79
CA LEU A 9 -24.29 27.92 -31.23
C LEU A 9 -22.79 27.66 -31.15
N ALA A 10 -22.04 27.98 -32.21
CA ALA A 10 -20.58 27.84 -32.21
C ALA A 10 -19.92 28.72 -31.15
N GLY A 11 -20.35 29.97 -31.01
CA GLY A 11 -19.88 30.87 -29.96
C GLY A 11 -20.19 30.34 -28.56
N LEU A 12 -21.39 29.81 -28.34
CA LEU A 12 -21.80 29.23 -27.07
C LEU A 12 -20.95 28.00 -26.70
N VAL A 13 -20.67 27.11 -27.66
CA VAL A 13 -19.78 25.96 -27.46
C VAL A 13 -18.37 26.39 -27.06
N ILE A 14 -17.81 27.41 -27.72
CA ILE A 14 -16.47 27.94 -27.40
C ILE A 14 -16.45 28.50 -25.97
N VAL A 15 -17.47 29.27 -25.58
CA VAL A 15 -17.56 29.82 -24.23
C VAL A 15 -17.67 28.72 -23.18
N LEU A 16 -18.51 27.71 -23.39
CA LEU A 16 -18.65 26.59 -22.47
C LEU A 16 -17.36 25.77 -22.35
N ALA A 17 -16.65 25.55 -23.47
CA ALA A 17 -15.34 24.89 -23.45
C ALA A 17 -14.30 25.71 -22.67
N ALA A 18 -14.25 27.03 -22.86
CA ALA A 18 -13.35 27.91 -22.13
C ALA A 18 -13.65 27.92 -20.63
N VAL A 19 -14.92 27.95 -20.24
CA VAL A 19 -15.34 27.85 -18.82
C VAL A 19 -14.94 26.50 -18.23
N LEU A 20 -15.17 25.39 -18.95
CA LEU A 20 -14.79 24.06 -18.49
C LEU A 20 -13.28 23.95 -18.28
N ILE A 21 -12.48 24.44 -19.24
CA ILE A 21 -11.01 24.47 -19.11
C ILE A 21 -10.61 25.34 -17.91
N GLY A 22 -11.20 26.51 -17.74
CA GLY A 22 -10.94 27.39 -16.60
C GLY A 22 -11.23 26.73 -15.26
N VAL A 23 -12.34 25.99 -15.16
CA VAL A 23 -12.70 25.22 -13.96
C VAL A 23 -11.71 24.08 -13.73
N MET A 24 -11.31 23.33 -14.75
CA MET A 24 -10.34 22.26 -14.62
C MET A 24 -8.97 22.78 -14.15
N VAL A 25 -8.51 23.90 -14.72
CA VAL A 25 -7.26 24.57 -14.29
C VAL A 25 -7.39 25.08 -12.85
N TYR A 26 -8.53 25.60 -12.46
CA TYR A 26 -8.78 26.04 -11.08
C TYR A 26 -8.76 24.88 -10.08
N ILE A 27 -9.37 23.73 -10.43
CA ILE A 27 -9.38 22.52 -9.60
C ILE A 27 -7.96 21.94 -9.49
N GLN A 28 -7.20 21.89 -10.59
CA GLN A 28 -5.82 21.38 -10.58
C GLN A 28 -4.86 22.26 -9.77
N ASN A 29 -5.09 23.58 -9.71
CA ASN A 29 -4.22 24.52 -9.01
C ASN A 29 -4.72 24.90 -7.61
N GLN A 30 -5.60 24.10 -6.98
CA GLN A 30 -5.94 24.31 -5.58
C GLN A 30 -4.67 24.14 -4.72
N PRO A 31 -4.42 25.04 -3.75
CA PRO A 31 -3.32 24.86 -2.82
C PRO A 31 -3.50 23.56 -2.04
N THR A 32 -2.40 22.91 -1.69
CA THR A 32 -2.43 21.75 -0.82
C THR A 32 -3.10 22.11 0.50
N GLU A 33 -3.98 21.23 0.98
CA GLU A 33 -4.63 21.43 2.27
C GLU A 33 -3.54 21.49 3.35
N VAL A 34 -3.42 22.66 3.98
CA VAL A 34 -2.47 22.85 5.09
C VAL A 34 -3.01 22.19 6.35
N ARG A 35 -2.10 21.57 7.10
CA ARG A 35 -2.44 20.90 8.35
C ARG A 35 -3.16 21.85 9.30
N THR A 36 -4.25 21.38 9.89
CA THR A 36 -4.94 22.10 10.97
C THR A 36 -4.12 22.15 12.26
N ILE A 37 -3.14 21.26 12.41
CA ILE A 37 -2.25 21.17 13.57
C ILE A 37 -0.79 21.19 13.08
N GLN A 38 0.02 22.08 13.66
CA GLN A 38 1.44 22.14 13.37
C GLN A 38 2.14 20.88 13.90
N PRO A 39 3.03 20.24 13.11
CA PRO A 39 3.76 19.07 13.56
C PRO A 39 4.73 19.44 14.69
N LEU A 40 4.89 18.55 15.67
CA LEU A 40 5.88 18.68 16.73
C LEU A 40 7.29 18.33 16.23
N VAL A 41 7.38 17.39 15.29
CA VAL A 41 8.62 16.98 14.62
C VAL A 41 8.42 16.91 13.12
N GLU A 42 9.47 17.22 12.38
CA GLU A 42 9.50 17.00 10.94
C GLU A 42 9.59 15.49 10.65
N ILE A 43 8.78 15.02 9.70
CA ILE A 43 8.76 13.65 9.22
C ILE A 43 9.39 13.66 7.84
N ALA A 44 10.40 12.81 7.62
CA ALA A 44 11.04 12.70 6.32
C ALA A 44 10.05 12.15 5.28
N GLU A 45 10.26 12.51 4.02
CA GLU A 45 9.51 11.93 2.91
C GLU A 45 9.66 10.40 2.92
N MET A 46 8.54 9.68 2.81
CA MET A 46 8.49 8.21 2.85
C MET A 46 9.13 7.58 4.11
N GLU A 47 9.15 8.29 5.24
CA GLU A 47 9.65 7.77 6.53
C GLU A 47 8.96 6.45 6.92
N PRO A 48 9.66 5.30 6.93
CA PRO A 48 9.01 4.02 7.17
C PRO A 48 8.60 3.80 8.63
N ASP A 49 9.31 4.35 9.61
CA ASP A 49 9.08 4.11 11.03
C ASP A 49 7.83 4.86 11.51
N SER A 50 6.73 4.12 11.69
CA SER A 50 5.44 4.66 12.13
C SER A 50 5.48 5.28 13.53
N ALA A 51 6.45 4.92 14.38
CA ALA A 51 6.61 5.53 15.69
C ALA A 51 6.99 7.02 15.58
N ARG A 52 7.76 7.41 14.55
CA ARG A 52 8.10 8.82 14.29
C ARG A 52 6.86 9.64 13.93
N TRP A 53 5.97 9.07 13.12
CA TRP A 53 4.67 9.67 12.82
C TRP A 53 3.80 9.78 14.08
N GLY A 54 3.87 8.79 14.96
CA GLY A 54 3.16 8.76 16.24
C GLY A 54 3.49 9.89 17.21
N ILE A 55 4.64 10.55 17.06
CA ILE A 55 4.97 11.76 17.84
C ILE A 55 3.98 12.90 17.51
N ASN A 56 3.64 13.06 16.23
CA ASN A 56 2.68 14.05 15.76
C ASN A 56 1.23 13.55 15.86
N TYR A 57 1.01 12.23 15.70
CA TYR A 57 -0.31 11.60 15.59
C TYR A 57 -0.52 10.46 16.62
N PRO A 58 -0.44 10.75 17.92
CA PRO A 58 -0.39 9.71 18.96
C PRO A 58 -1.68 8.86 19.02
N ASN A 59 -2.84 9.45 18.75
CA ASN A 59 -4.12 8.73 18.76
C ASN A 59 -4.22 7.73 17.61
N GLN A 60 -3.80 8.15 16.40
CA GLN A 60 -3.80 7.33 15.20
C GLN A 60 -2.78 6.20 15.35
N TYR A 61 -1.58 6.52 15.80
CA TYR A 61 -0.53 5.53 16.03
C TYR A 61 -0.94 4.50 17.10
N HIS A 62 -1.49 4.94 18.23
CA HIS A 62 -2.00 4.01 19.24
C HIS A 62 -3.14 3.14 18.70
N SER A 63 -4.04 3.67 17.87
CA SER A 63 -5.06 2.85 17.21
C SER A 63 -4.45 1.81 16.26
N PHE A 64 -3.40 2.18 15.52
CA PHE A 64 -2.67 1.26 14.65
C PHE A 64 -2.01 0.11 15.43
N LEU A 65 -1.39 0.40 16.58
CA LEU A 65 -0.75 -0.62 17.42
C LEU A 65 -1.72 -1.71 17.90
N LYS A 66 -3.02 -1.42 18.03
CA LYS A 66 -4.03 -2.43 18.38
C LYS A 66 -4.12 -3.56 17.35
N THR A 67 -3.67 -3.34 16.12
CA THR A 67 -3.65 -4.36 15.07
C THR A 67 -2.65 -5.49 15.38
N GLU A 68 -1.65 -5.24 16.22
CA GLU A 68 -0.68 -6.26 16.64
C GLU A 68 -1.34 -7.33 17.52
N THR A 69 -2.19 -6.90 18.45
CA THR A 69 -2.70 -7.74 19.54
C THR A 69 -4.15 -8.18 19.38
N ASN A 70 -4.90 -7.58 18.46
CA ASN A 70 -6.27 -8.01 18.18
C ASN A 70 -6.25 -9.35 17.45
N ASN A 71 -6.28 -10.45 18.21
CA ASN A 71 -6.21 -11.83 17.72
C ASN A 71 -7.48 -12.61 18.15
N VAL A 72 -8.64 -12.16 17.68
CA VAL A 72 -9.95 -12.70 18.05
C VAL A 72 -10.59 -13.39 16.86
N ASP A 73 -11.12 -14.59 17.10
CA ASP A 73 -11.93 -15.32 16.13
C ASP A 73 -13.39 -14.86 16.13
N THR A 74 -13.95 -14.84 14.93
CA THR A 74 -15.36 -14.66 14.64
C THR A 74 -15.90 -15.96 14.01
N THR A 75 -17.20 -15.98 13.69
CA THR A 75 -17.85 -17.16 13.08
C THR A 75 -17.11 -17.65 11.82
N TYR A 76 -16.61 -16.74 10.98
CA TYR A 76 -16.13 -17.07 9.64
C TYR A 76 -14.64 -16.83 9.40
N GLY A 77 -13.89 -16.36 10.39
CA GLY A 77 -12.49 -15.94 10.27
C GLY A 77 -12.13 -15.18 11.52
N GLY A 78 -11.29 -14.16 11.43
CA GLY A 78 -11.01 -13.29 12.54
C GLY A 78 -9.62 -12.69 12.42
N SER A 79 -8.76 -13.03 13.38
CA SER A 79 -7.41 -12.49 13.45
C SER A 79 -6.46 -13.38 14.24
N SER A 80 -6.80 -14.65 14.48
CA SER A 80 -6.03 -15.53 15.38
C SER A 80 -4.89 -16.30 14.72
N GLU A 81 -4.62 -16.07 13.43
CA GLU A 81 -3.57 -16.79 12.67
C GLU A 81 -3.85 -18.31 12.55
N PHE A 82 -5.10 -18.76 12.68
CA PHE A 82 -5.42 -20.20 12.54
C PHE A 82 -5.16 -20.70 11.11
N SER A 83 -4.93 -22.01 10.93
CA SER A 83 -4.68 -22.56 9.60
C SER A 83 -5.96 -22.82 8.81
N TRP A 84 -6.07 -22.22 7.63
CA TRP A 84 -7.12 -22.54 6.67
C TRP A 84 -7.00 -23.95 6.09
N LEU A 85 -5.77 -24.48 6.02
CA LEU A 85 -5.53 -25.85 5.58
C LEU A 85 -6.07 -26.88 6.58
N GLU A 86 -6.03 -26.57 7.87
CA GLU A 86 -6.62 -27.42 8.91
C GLU A 86 -8.15 -27.28 8.94
N ARG A 87 -8.66 -26.05 8.79
CA ARG A 87 -10.11 -25.77 8.80
C ARG A 87 -10.83 -26.30 7.57
N ASP A 88 -10.18 -26.29 6.40
CA ASP A 88 -10.69 -26.90 5.17
C ASP A 88 -9.57 -27.68 4.43
N PRO A 89 -9.41 -28.97 4.76
CA PRO A 89 -8.36 -29.82 4.18
C PRO A 89 -8.44 -30.01 2.66
N ARG A 90 -9.58 -29.67 2.03
CA ARG A 90 -9.70 -29.70 0.55
C ARG A 90 -8.74 -28.70 -0.10
N GLN A 91 -8.39 -27.63 0.60
CA GLN A 91 -7.44 -26.62 0.09
C GLN A 91 -6.06 -27.21 -0.14
N VAL A 92 -5.63 -28.21 0.66
CA VAL A 92 -4.35 -28.92 0.44
C VAL A 92 -4.35 -29.63 -0.92
N ILE A 93 -5.49 -30.21 -1.31
CA ILE A 93 -5.66 -30.89 -2.60
C ILE A 93 -5.75 -29.87 -3.73
N LEU A 94 -6.54 -28.82 -3.56
CA LEU A 94 -6.73 -27.78 -4.58
C LEU A 94 -5.44 -27.01 -4.88
N PHE A 95 -4.58 -26.82 -3.88
CA PHE A 95 -3.27 -26.17 -4.03
C PHE A 95 -2.13 -27.16 -4.27
N ALA A 96 -2.40 -28.42 -4.59
CA ALA A 96 -1.35 -29.41 -4.81
C ALA A 96 -0.33 -28.93 -5.86
N GLY A 97 0.95 -28.93 -5.48
CA GLY A 97 2.05 -28.42 -6.32
C GLY A 97 2.34 -26.93 -6.18
N MET A 98 1.56 -26.19 -5.39
CA MET A 98 1.76 -24.77 -5.09
C MET A 98 2.22 -24.57 -3.63
N PRO A 99 3.00 -23.52 -3.31
CA PRO A 99 3.44 -23.27 -1.94
C PRO A 99 2.27 -23.08 -0.94
N PHE A 100 1.11 -22.63 -1.41
CA PHE A 100 -0.10 -22.49 -0.60
C PHE A 100 -0.60 -23.79 0.03
N SER A 101 -0.24 -24.97 -0.52
CA SER A 101 -0.57 -26.26 0.12
C SER A 101 0.28 -26.55 1.36
N LYS A 102 1.35 -25.77 1.60
CA LYS A 102 2.25 -25.96 2.76
C LYS A 102 1.83 -25.11 3.95
N ASP A 103 1.31 -23.92 3.70
CA ASP A 103 0.94 -22.96 4.74
C ASP A 103 0.02 -21.86 4.19
N TYR A 104 -1.16 -21.76 4.77
CA TYR A 104 -2.17 -20.76 4.45
C TYR A 104 -3.03 -20.55 5.69
N ASN A 105 -2.86 -19.39 6.33
CA ASN A 105 -3.43 -19.07 7.63
C ASN A 105 -4.34 -17.84 7.51
N ASP A 106 -5.22 -17.68 8.48
CA ASP A 106 -6.08 -16.51 8.61
C ASP A 106 -5.24 -15.24 8.69
N ASP A 107 -5.71 -14.19 8.02
CA ASP A 107 -5.07 -12.90 8.09
C ASP A 107 -5.27 -12.28 9.48
N ARG A 108 -4.39 -11.34 9.81
CA ARG A 108 -4.48 -10.56 11.04
C ARG A 108 -3.96 -9.15 10.80
N GLY A 109 -3.90 -8.37 11.87
CA GLY A 109 -3.66 -6.93 11.76
C GLY A 109 -2.30 -6.56 11.15
N HIS A 110 -2.28 -5.42 10.46
CA HIS A 110 -1.16 -4.90 9.65
C HIS A 110 0.20 -4.85 10.36
N ALA A 111 0.24 -4.59 11.67
CA ALA A 111 1.49 -4.61 12.43
C ALA A 111 2.22 -5.98 12.40
N ASN A 112 1.49 -7.07 12.15
CA ASN A 112 2.06 -8.41 12.01
C ASN A 112 2.46 -8.78 10.56
N ALA A 113 2.18 -7.93 9.57
CA ALA A 113 2.33 -8.29 8.15
C ALA A 113 3.74 -8.75 7.79
N LEU A 114 4.77 -8.08 8.32
CA LEU A 114 6.17 -8.42 8.07
C LEU A 114 6.55 -9.76 8.72
N LYS A 115 6.21 -9.92 10.01
CA LYS A 115 6.42 -11.16 10.76
C LYS A 115 5.75 -12.36 10.09
N ASP A 116 4.54 -12.19 9.58
CA ASP A 116 3.77 -13.28 9.00
C ASP A 116 4.26 -13.67 7.61
N VAL A 117 4.69 -12.69 6.79
CA VAL A 117 5.27 -13.01 5.49
C VAL A 117 6.61 -13.71 5.62
N GLU A 118 7.40 -13.40 6.65
CA GLU A 118 8.72 -14.03 6.88
C GLU A 118 8.62 -15.43 7.50
N LYS A 119 7.61 -15.66 8.35
CA LYS A 119 7.42 -16.94 9.04
C LYS A 119 6.74 -18.00 8.16
N THR A 120 6.04 -17.59 7.11
CA THR A 120 5.21 -18.52 6.34
C THR A 120 6.04 -19.60 5.63
N LYS A 121 5.54 -20.84 5.62
CA LYS A 121 6.22 -21.97 4.95
C LYS A 121 6.05 -21.96 3.42
N ARG A 122 5.41 -20.92 2.87
CA ARG A 122 5.29 -20.72 1.42
C ARG A 122 6.60 -20.26 0.78
N LEU A 123 7.50 -19.67 1.56
CA LEU A 123 8.74 -19.11 1.04
C LEU A 123 9.70 -20.19 0.56
N ASN A 124 10.38 -19.91 -0.54
CA ASN A 124 11.57 -20.61 -0.99
C ASN A 124 12.75 -19.65 -0.85
N LEU A 125 13.52 -19.84 0.22
CA LEU A 125 14.63 -18.96 0.63
C LEU A 125 15.98 -19.34 0.00
N ASP A 126 16.04 -20.40 -0.81
CA ASP A 126 17.27 -20.74 -1.54
C ASP A 126 17.47 -19.76 -2.71
N VAL A 127 18.37 -18.80 -2.53
CA VAL A 127 18.69 -17.78 -3.55
C VAL A 127 19.23 -18.38 -4.86
N ASN A 128 19.70 -19.62 -4.85
CA ASN A 128 20.21 -20.30 -6.05
C ASN A 128 19.12 -21.08 -6.81
N ASP A 129 17.93 -21.24 -6.23
CA ASP A 129 16.81 -21.91 -6.90
C ASP A 129 16.18 -20.95 -7.94
N PRO A 130 15.99 -21.35 -9.21
CA PRO A 130 15.21 -20.56 -10.17
C PRO A 130 13.76 -20.34 -9.73
N LYS A 131 13.23 -21.15 -8.80
CA LYS A 131 11.91 -21.01 -8.19
C LYS A 131 11.96 -20.37 -6.80
N ARG A 132 13.04 -19.66 -6.45
CA ARG A 132 13.12 -18.87 -5.22
C ARG A 132 11.99 -17.86 -5.14
N THR A 133 11.60 -17.46 -3.94
CA THR A 133 10.58 -16.43 -3.77
C THR A 133 11.15 -15.08 -4.24
N PRO A 134 10.44 -14.35 -5.11
CA PRO A 134 10.87 -13.02 -5.55
C PRO A 134 10.66 -11.97 -4.44
N GLY A 135 11.46 -10.89 -4.49
CA GLY A 135 11.35 -9.74 -3.58
C GLY A 135 9.97 -9.08 -3.61
N THR A 136 9.28 -9.16 -4.74
CA THR A 136 7.91 -8.63 -4.91
C THR A 136 6.88 -9.16 -3.90
N CYS A 137 7.14 -10.27 -3.22
CA CYS A 137 6.31 -10.71 -2.10
C CYS A 137 6.29 -9.72 -0.91
N TYR A 138 7.27 -8.83 -0.79
CA TYR A 138 7.28 -7.73 0.18
C TYR A 138 6.44 -6.52 -0.23
N SER A 139 6.08 -6.35 -1.52
CA SER A 139 5.48 -5.11 -2.05
C SER A 139 4.23 -4.64 -1.28
N CYS A 140 3.48 -5.57 -0.69
CA CYS A 140 2.29 -5.27 0.10
C CYS A 140 2.46 -5.64 1.58
N LYS A 141 3.65 -5.52 2.15
CA LYS A 141 3.99 -5.98 3.51
C LYS A 141 4.72 -4.98 4.37
N SER A 142 5.21 -3.87 3.81
CA SER A 142 6.11 -2.96 4.51
C SER A 142 5.92 -1.49 4.12
N SER A 143 6.09 -0.59 5.09
CA SER A 143 6.24 0.85 4.89
C SER A 143 7.64 1.27 4.43
N SER A 144 8.61 0.35 4.37
CA SER A 144 9.92 0.58 3.74
C SER A 144 9.80 0.71 2.21
N ASN A 145 8.82 0.04 1.60
CA ASN A 145 8.74 -0.07 0.14
C ASN A 145 8.58 1.25 -0.64
N PRO A 146 7.80 2.25 -0.20
CA PRO A 146 7.73 3.54 -0.89
C PRO A 146 9.11 4.15 -1.14
N GLY A 147 9.95 4.20 -0.10
CA GLY A 147 11.33 4.67 -0.22
C GLY A 147 12.17 3.77 -1.13
N LEU A 148 12.05 2.45 -1.01
CA LEU A 148 12.78 1.50 -1.87
C LEU A 148 12.38 1.60 -3.34
N TRP A 149 11.11 1.79 -3.67
CA TRP A 149 10.66 2.01 -5.04
C TRP A 149 11.18 3.32 -5.60
N ALA A 150 11.22 4.39 -4.80
CA ALA A 150 11.77 5.67 -5.21
C ALA A 150 13.30 5.63 -5.42
N GLU A 151 14.02 4.85 -4.60
CA GLU A 151 15.48 4.73 -4.68
C GLU A 151 15.93 3.77 -5.80
N LEU A 152 15.35 2.57 -5.85
CA LEU A 152 15.79 1.49 -6.74
C LEU A 152 15.10 1.54 -8.11
N GLY A 153 13.86 2.03 -8.15
CA GLY A 153 12.94 1.83 -9.27
C GLY A 153 12.39 0.40 -9.34
N MET A 154 11.27 0.24 -10.05
CA MET A 154 10.54 -1.03 -10.13
C MET A 154 11.35 -2.17 -10.75
N GLU A 155 12.14 -1.91 -11.80
CA GLU A 155 12.91 -2.96 -12.49
C GLU A 155 13.94 -3.60 -11.56
N ALA A 156 14.69 -2.80 -10.81
CA ALA A 156 15.68 -3.31 -9.86
C ALA A 156 15.00 -3.99 -8.67
N TYR A 157 13.93 -3.39 -8.13
CA TYR A 157 13.15 -3.95 -7.03
C TYR A 157 12.59 -5.34 -7.38
N ASP A 158 12.01 -5.50 -8.58
CA ASP A 158 11.39 -6.75 -9.04
C ASP A 158 12.42 -7.86 -9.34
N ALA A 159 13.67 -7.48 -9.66
CA ALA A 159 14.75 -8.41 -9.94
C ALA A 159 15.34 -9.07 -8.69
N MET A 160 15.18 -8.45 -7.51
CA MET A 160 15.71 -8.95 -6.24
C MET A 160 14.96 -10.20 -5.77
N SER A 161 15.66 -11.10 -5.10
CA SER A 161 15.04 -12.19 -4.35
C SER A 161 14.42 -11.69 -3.04
N PHE A 162 13.56 -12.52 -2.44
CA PHE A 162 13.00 -12.24 -1.12
C PHE A 162 14.09 -12.05 -0.07
N VAL A 163 15.14 -12.87 -0.09
CA VAL A 163 16.23 -12.76 0.89
C VAL A 163 16.99 -11.43 0.73
N GLU A 164 17.36 -11.06 -0.49
CA GLU A 164 18.10 -9.81 -0.76
C GLU A 164 17.28 -8.58 -0.40
N LEU A 165 16.02 -8.52 -0.80
CA LEU A 165 15.17 -7.37 -0.50
C LEU A 165 14.84 -7.28 1.00
N GLY A 166 14.74 -8.42 1.69
CA GLY A 166 14.51 -8.48 3.13
C GLY A 166 15.59 -7.77 3.97
N GLU A 167 16.81 -7.60 3.44
CA GLU A 167 17.87 -6.82 4.11
C GLU A 167 17.54 -5.32 4.19
N HIS A 168 16.61 -4.84 3.36
CA HIS A 168 16.19 -3.45 3.27
C HIS A 168 14.79 -3.18 3.84
N VAL A 169 14.04 -4.25 4.15
CA VAL A 169 12.67 -4.16 4.66
C VAL A 169 12.71 -4.26 6.19
N THR A 170 12.46 -3.14 6.87
CA THR A 170 12.63 -3.05 8.34
C THR A 170 11.33 -2.86 9.09
N GLU A 171 10.33 -2.27 8.46
CA GLU A 171 9.07 -1.88 9.11
C GLU A 171 7.87 -2.65 8.52
N PRO A 172 6.85 -2.99 9.32
CA PRO A 172 5.61 -3.56 8.79
C PRO A 172 4.80 -2.53 8.00
N ILE A 173 3.63 -2.90 7.53
CA ILE A 173 2.68 -1.95 6.92
C ILE A 173 2.41 -0.81 7.93
N GLY A 174 2.56 0.44 7.49
CA GLY A 174 2.55 1.60 8.36
C GLY A 174 2.07 2.89 7.70
N CYS A 175 2.33 4.02 8.34
CA CYS A 175 1.82 5.34 7.93
C CYS A 175 2.22 5.72 6.50
N ALA A 176 3.50 5.53 6.15
CA ALA A 176 4.04 5.88 4.84
C ALA A 176 3.46 5.08 3.67
N ASN A 177 2.78 3.95 3.91
CA ASN A 177 2.10 3.25 2.83
C ASN A 177 0.91 4.04 2.27
N CYS A 178 0.31 4.92 3.06
CA CYS A 178 -0.96 5.57 2.72
C CYS A 178 -0.92 7.09 2.81
N HIS A 179 0.05 7.68 3.52
CA HIS A 179 0.10 9.12 3.80
C HIS A 179 1.44 9.72 3.35
N GLU A 180 1.39 10.93 2.79
CA GLU A 180 2.59 11.73 2.58
C GLU A 180 2.95 12.56 3.85
N ALA A 181 4.23 12.90 3.97
CA ALA A 181 4.84 13.39 5.21
C ALA A 181 4.60 14.89 5.50
N GLU A 182 4.17 15.69 4.52
CA GLU A 182 4.00 17.14 4.63
C GLU A 182 2.60 17.51 5.12
N THR A 183 1.54 16.92 4.57
CA THR A 183 0.13 17.28 4.87
C THR A 183 -0.68 16.15 5.51
N MET A 184 -0.17 14.91 5.53
CA MET A 184 -0.94 13.69 5.85
C MET A 184 -2.04 13.36 4.84
N ARG A 185 -2.00 13.94 3.64
CA ARG A 185 -2.97 13.59 2.60
C ARG A 185 -2.80 12.12 2.22
N LEU A 186 -3.92 11.47 1.92
CA LEU A 186 -3.91 10.12 1.36
C LEU A 186 -3.23 10.11 0.00
N ILE A 187 -2.31 9.18 -0.19
CA ILE A 187 -1.61 8.96 -1.46
C ILE A 187 -1.65 7.49 -1.83
N VAL A 188 -1.55 7.22 -3.12
CA VAL A 188 -1.18 5.89 -3.62
C VAL A 188 0.34 5.84 -3.63
N THR A 189 0.92 4.79 -3.04
CA THR A 189 2.38 4.59 -3.04
C THR A 189 2.81 3.37 -3.83
N ASN A 190 1.92 2.40 -4.03
CA ASN A 190 2.25 1.16 -4.70
C ASN A 190 2.14 1.33 -6.22
N PRO A 191 3.26 1.21 -6.97
CA PRO A 191 3.26 1.44 -8.41
C PRO A 191 2.33 0.49 -9.18
N ALA A 192 2.10 -0.72 -8.66
CA ALA A 192 1.19 -1.67 -9.30
C ALA A 192 -0.27 -1.20 -9.34
N LEU A 193 -0.68 -0.30 -8.42
CA LEU A 193 -2.02 0.32 -8.48
C LEU A 193 -2.06 1.50 -9.44
N GLU A 194 -0.95 2.23 -9.59
CA GLU A 194 -0.87 3.37 -10.52
C GLU A 194 -0.97 2.93 -11.98
N GLU A 195 -0.46 1.74 -12.28
CA GLU A 195 -0.43 1.14 -13.62
C GLU A 195 -1.66 0.25 -13.96
N ALA A 196 -2.63 0.12 -13.04
CA ALA A 196 -3.80 -0.77 -13.18
C ALA A 196 -4.94 -0.18 -14.02
#